data_AF-A0AAV8SRL5-F1
#
_entry.id   AF-A0AAV8SRL5-F1
#
_cell.length_a   1.000
_cell.length_b   1.000
_cell.length_c   1.000
_cell.angle_alpha   90.00
_cell.angle_beta   90.00
_cell.angle_gamma   90.00
#
_symmetry.space_group_name_H-M   'P 1'
#
loop_
_entity.id
_entity.type
_entity.pdbx_description
1 polymer ?
#
loop_
_entity_poly.entity_id
_entity_poly.type
_entity_poly.pdbx_seq_one_letter_code
_entity_poly.pdbx_strand_id
1 'polypeptide(L)'
;MTNLPESDLRSPLLQPSKEATWNKPVQGLQQPQKLTIDDMLQQHCGEFGAWQLRHFVLVSLAWALEGLHTMVMIFADQEPEFRCVGTGCAEWAKTVCGFEPGSWEWVGGPGSSTVAQWGLVCGEKFKVGLVQAVFFGGCMIGAGIFGHLSDSSLGRKGALTVVCIMNAVFGCLTTLSPNYWIYLLLRLLTGLSAGGTGLCSFVLATEPVGPRNRGVAGMSTFYFFSSGIALLSGIAYLFHSWRALYIASSLPAILFVVLVLPFVSESPRWYLIRGRVSEAMKVMNSIAKGNGKHLPDNIILALDDEVNNDSTNGTQTNKEELETKQAITGSLIDVIRSPVTRIRLFLAVFINFFFATVYYGLSLNAVNLDTNLYLIFVSINAEVKCQDI
;
A
#
# COMPACT_ATOMS: atom_id res chain seq x y z
N MET A 1 -82.19 54.81 25.68
CA MET A 1 -80.74 55.09 25.57
C MET A 1 -80.14 54.93 26.95
N THR A 2 -79.35 53.86 27.10
CA THR A 2 -78.20 53.67 28.02
C THR A 2 -78.33 54.09 29.50
N ASN A 3 -78.54 53.08 30.36
CA ASN A 3 -78.34 53.11 31.81
C ASN A 3 -76.99 52.45 32.17
N LEU A 4 -76.12 53.21 32.86
CA LEU A 4 -75.40 52.89 34.12
C LEU A 4 -74.56 51.56 34.23
N PRO A 5 -73.75 51.34 35.30
CA PRO A 5 -72.32 51.67 35.35
C PRO A 5 -71.47 50.50 35.92
N GLU A 6 -70.20 50.77 36.26
CA GLU A 6 -69.34 49.97 37.19
C GLU A 6 -68.90 48.57 36.68
N SER A 7 -67.73 48.01 37.00
CA SER A 7 -66.78 48.26 38.08
C SER A 7 -65.39 47.76 37.70
N ASP A 8 -64.44 48.41 38.36
CA ASP A 8 -63.03 48.13 38.56
C ASP A 8 -62.70 46.67 38.98
N LEU A 9 -61.39 46.35 38.87
CA LEU A 9 -60.59 45.40 39.68
C LEU A 9 -59.88 44.21 39.00
N ARG A 10 -58.53 44.33 39.07
CA ARG A 10 -57.46 43.31 39.17
C ARG A 10 -56.73 42.88 37.89
N SER A 11 -55.58 43.52 37.69
CA SER A 11 -54.35 42.95 37.11
C SER A 11 -53.90 41.67 37.87
N PRO A 12 -53.20 40.68 37.25
CA PRO A 12 -51.82 40.87 36.79
C PRO A 12 -51.42 40.21 35.45
N LEU A 13 -50.32 40.75 34.93
CA LEU A 13 -49.49 40.36 33.79
C LEU A 13 -49.34 38.85 33.54
N LEU A 14 -49.55 38.42 32.30
CA LEU A 14 -48.87 37.25 31.70
C LEU A 14 -48.34 37.65 30.31
N GLN A 15 -47.05 37.34 30.10
CA GLN A 15 -46.30 37.55 28.86
C GLN A 15 -46.89 36.75 27.68
N PRO A 16 -46.72 37.17 26.42
CA PRO A 16 -47.26 36.44 25.29
C PRO A 16 -46.61 35.06 25.19
N SER A 17 -47.43 34.02 25.35
CA SER A 17 -47.06 32.63 25.13
C SER A 17 -46.70 32.41 23.67
N LYS A 18 -45.52 31.82 23.45
CA LYS A 18 -45.08 31.27 22.18
C LYS A 18 -46.05 30.19 21.72
N GLU A 19 -46.93 30.49 20.77
CA GLU A 19 -47.58 29.45 19.97
C GLU A 19 -47.53 29.81 18.48
N ALA A 20 -46.80 28.94 17.78
CA ALA A 20 -47.03 28.48 16.42
C ALA A 20 -47.23 29.52 15.31
N THR A 21 -46.11 29.90 14.68
CA THR A 21 -46.10 30.23 13.24
C THR A 21 -44.85 29.63 12.59
N TRP A 22 -44.80 28.29 12.54
CA TRP A 22 -44.04 27.59 11.52
C TRP A 22 -45.03 26.96 10.56
N ASN A 23 -44.96 27.37 9.29
CA ASN A 23 -45.10 26.54 8.10
C ASN A 23 -45.54 27.39 6.91
N LYS A 24 -44.59 28.16 6.37
CA LYS A 24 -44.50 28.33 4.92
C LYS A 24 -43.11 27.83 4.50
N PRO A 25 -43.00 26.72 3.76
CA PRO A 25 -41.72 26.31 3.22
C PRO A 25 -41.27 27.38 2.20
N VAL A 26 -40.07 27.90 2.37
CA VAL A 26 -39.38 28.66 1.32
C VAL A 26 -39.07 27.68 0.20
N GLN A 27 -39.94 27.64 -0.81
CA GLN A 27 -39.67 26.96 -2.07
C GLN A 27 -38.53 27.69 -2.78
N GLY A 28 -37.37 27.04 -2.96
CA GLY A 28 -36.36 27.55 -3.90
C GLY A 28 -34.91 27.13 -3.70
N LEU A 29 -34.50 26.59 -2.54
CA LEU A 29 -33.15 26.03 -2.37
C LEU A 29 -33.26 24.49 -2.39
N GLN A 30 -33.03 23.89 -3.57
CA GLN A 30 -32.82 22.45 -3.65
C GLN A 30 -31.67 22.08 -2.73
N GLN A 31 -31.95 21.27 -1.71
CA GLN A 31 -30.93 20.76 -0.81
C GLN A 31 -29.90 19.96 -1.61
N PRO A 32 -28.61 20.08 -1.29
CA PRO A 32 -27.58 19.34 -1.99
C PRO A 32 -27.81 17.83 -1.80
N GLN A 33 -27.83 17.09 -2.92
CA GLN A 33 -27.95 15.63 -2.90
C GLN A 33 -26.66 15.04 -2.32
N LYS A 34 -26.80 14.32 -1.21
CA LYS A 34 -25.67 13.62 -0.58
C LYS A 34 -25.49 12.25 -1.23
N LEU A 35 -24.28 11.96 -1.68
CA LEU A 35 -23.92 10.66 -2.26
C LEU A 35 -22.71 10.06 -1.56
N THR A 36 -22.67 8.73 -1.50
CA THR A 36 -21.47 8.00 -1.11
C THR A 36 -20.43 8.09 -2.23
N ILE A 37 -19.16 7.76 -1.93
CA ILE A 37 -18.11 7.72 -2.95
C ILE A 37 -18.44 6.67 -4.02
N ASP A 38 -18.97 5.51 -3.62
CA ASP A 38 -19.29 4.45 -4.55
C ASP A 38 -20.45 4.82 -5.47
N ASP A 39 -21.50 5.46 -4.93
CA ASP A 39 -22.61 5.97 -5.74
C ASP A 39 -22.14 7.05 -6.71
N MET A 40 -21.28 7.96 -6.26
CA MET A 40 -20.79 9.05 -7.11
C MET A 40 -19.86 8.52 -8.23
N LEU A 41 -19.06 7.49 -7.94
CA LEU A 41 -18.28 6.78 -8.95
C LEU A 41 -19.19 6.09 -9.97
N GLN A 42 -20.21 5.37 -9.51
CA GLN A 42 -21.10 4.60 -10.38
C GLN A 42 -21.99 5.50 -11.25
N GLN A 43 -22.59 6.53 -10.67
CA GLN A 43 -23.61 7.37 -11.30
C GLN A 43 -22.99 8.50 -12.13
N HIS A 44 -21.90 9.12 -11.66
CA HIS A 44 -21.41 10.38 -12.25
C HIS A 44 -19.98 10.34 -12.80
N CYS A 45 -19.07 9.54 -12.24
CA CYS A 45 -17.66 9.55 -12.69
C CYS A 45 -17.31 8.39 -13.63
N GLY A 46 -18.01 7.25 -13.53
CA GLY A 46 -17.62 5.98 -14.14
C GLY A 46 -16.73 5.15 -13.22
N GLU A 47 -16.89 3.83 -13.26
CA GLU A 47 -16.22 2.91 -12.33
C GLU A 47 -14.74 2.67 -12.63
N PHE A 48 -14.33 2.69 -13.91
CA PHE A 48 -12.93 2.53 -14.33
C PHE A 48 -12.69 3.17 -15.71
N GLY A 49 -12.43 4.48 -15.73
CA GLY A 49 -12.14 5.24 -16.94
C GLY A 49 -10.64 5.54 -17.13
N ALA A 50 -10.33 6.41 -18.10
CA ALA A 50 -8.96 6.75 -18.46
C ALA A 50 -8.18 7.39 -17.30
N TRP A 51 -8.84 8.21 -16.48
CA TRP A 51 -8.20 8.79 -15.29
C TRP A 51 -7.81 7.70 -14.29
N GLN A 52 -8.74 6.78 -13.97
CA GLN A 52 -8.47 5.69 -13.04
C GLN A 52 -7.40 4.76 -13.57
N LEU A 53 -7.40 4.42 -14.87
CA LEU A 53 -6.37 3.58 -15.46
C LEU A 53 -4.99 4.23 -15.35
N ARG A 54 -4.87 5.52 -15.69
CA ARG A 54 -3.61 6.25 -15.55
C ARG A 54 -3.14 6.27 -14.10
N HIS A 55 -4.04 6.61 -13.17
CA HIS A 55 -3.72 6.64 -11.75
C HIS A 55 -3.31 5.26 -11.22
N PHE A 56 -4.04 4.22 -11.61
CA PHE A 56 -3.78 2.83 -11.26
C PHE A 56 -2.39 2.39 -11.70
N VAL A 57 -2.01 2.65 -12.95
CA VAL A 57 -0.67 2.33 -13.47
C VAL A 57 0.40 3.09 -12.70
N LEU A 58 0.24 4.41 -12.51
CA LEU A 58 1.23 5.22 -11.79
C LEU A 58 1.44 4.74 -10.35
N VAL A 59 0.38 4.39 -9.63
CA VAL A 59 0.47 3.91 -8.26
C VAL A 59 1.04 2.48 -8.21
N SER A 60 0.62 1.61 -9.13
CA SER A 60 1.06 0.21 -9.19
C SER A 60 2.51 0.03 -9.61
N LEU A 61 3.15 1.04 -10.23
CA LEU A 61 4.60 1.02 -10.43
C LEU A 61 5.38 0.86 -9.11
N ALA A 62 4.83 1.31 -7.97
CA ALA A 62 5.44 1.08 -6.66
C ALA A 62 5.52 -0.41 -6.31
N TRP A 63 4.56 -1.23 -6.73
CA TRP A 63 4.61 -2.69 -6.56
C TRP A 63 5.75 -3.33 -7.36
N ALA A 64 6.08 -2.81 -8.55
CA ALA A 64 7.23 -3.31 -9.31
C ALA A 64 8.55 -3.01 -8.57
N LEU A 65 8.65 -1.82 -7.97
CA LEU A 65 9.80 -1.45 -7.15
C LEU A 65 9.93 -2.30 -5.89
N GLU A 66 8.81 -2.61 -5.26
CA GLU A 66 8.77 -3.52 -4.12
C GLU A 66 9.25 -4.91 -4.51
N GLY A 67 8.85 -5.42 -5.68
CA GLY A 67 9.34 -6.68 -6.24
C GLY A 67 10.86 -6.72 -6.40
N LEU A 68 11.44 -5.64 -6.97
CA LEU A 68 12.89 -5.46 -7.09
C LEU A 68 13.57 -5.56 -5.71
N HIS A 69 13.13 -4.76 -4.73
CA HIS A 69 13.79 -4.68 -3.43
C HIS A 69 13.56 -5.90 -2.54
N THR A 70 12.46 -6.62 -2.73
CA THR A 70 12.13 -7.83 -1.97
C THR A 70 12.97 -9.01 -2.45
N MET A 71 13.13 -9.17 -3.77
CA MET A 71 13.79 -10.35 -4.35
C MET A 71 15.27 -10.16 -4.65
N VAL A 72 15.82 -8.94 -4.53
CA VAL A 72 17.26 -8.68 -4.78
C VAL A 72 18.21 -9.54 -3.95
N MET A 73 17.80 -9.91 -2.73
CA MET A 73 18.59 -10.78 -1.84
C MET A 73 18.85 -12.17 -2.45
N ILE A 74 17.96 -12.67 -3.31
CA ILE A 74 18.11 -13.99 -3.94
C ILE A 74 19.34 -14.02 -4.85
N PHE A 75 19.59 -12.94 -5.57
CA PHE A 75 20.76 -12.79 -6.44
C PHE A 75 21.99 -12.27 -5.67
N ALA A 76 21.79 -11.36 -4.72
CA ALA A 76 22.88 -10.80 -3.92
C ALA A 76 23.50 -11.80 -2.95
N ASP A 77 22.71 -12.76 -2.44
CA ASP A 77 23.11 -13.76 -1.47
C ASP A 77 23.32 -15.15 -2.12
N GLN A 78 23.51 -15.21 -3.44
CA GLN A 78 23.81 -16.45 -4.14
C GLN A 78 25.19 -17.00 -3.72
N GLU A 79 25.28 -18.30 -3.48
CA GLU A 79 26.56 -18.99 -3.31
C GLU A 79 27.25 -19.06 -4.70
N PRO A 80 28.38 -18.37 -4.91
CA PRO A 80 29.07 -18.39 -6.19
C PRO A 80 29.78 -19.74 -6.39
N GLU A 81 30.15 -20.05 -7.63
CA GLU A 81 31.05 -21.17 -7.88
C GLU A 81 32.43 -20.89 -7.28
N PHE A 82 33.14 -21.95 -6.89
CA PHE A 82 34.51 -21.86 -6.37
C PHE A 82 35.47 -22.59 -7.31
N ARG A 83 36.74 -22.18 -7.31
CA ARG A 83 37.83 -22.86 -8.02
C ARG A 83 38.97 -23.21 -7.08
N CYS A 84 39.58 -24.37 -7.28
CA CYS A 84 40.76 -24.78 -6.52
C CYS A 84 42.00 -24.05 -7.06
N VAL A 85 42.85 -23.54 -6.17
CA VAL A 85 44.10 -22.82 -6.51
C VAL A 85 45.33 -23.55 -5.94
N GLY A 86 45.15 -24.40 -4.94
CA GLY A 86 46.25 -25.11 -4.27
C GLY A 86 45.93 -26.58 -3.94
N THR A 87 46.92 -27.25 -3.36
CA THR A 87 46.75 -28.58 -2.76
C THR A 87 45.85 -28.46 -1.53
N GLY A 88 44.86 -29.36 -1.36
CA GLY A 88 43.90 -29.29 -0.25
C GLY A 88 42.50 -28.78 -0.64
N CYS A 89 42.20 -28.71 -1.94
CA CYS A 89 40.87 -28.50 -2.50
C CYS A 89 40.54 -29.63 -3.47
N ALA A 90 39.28 -30.05 -3.52
CA ALA A 90 38.80 -31.08 -4.43
C ALA A 90 37.81 -30.47 -5.43
N GLU A 91 38.18 -30.43 -6.71
CA GLU A 91 37.34 -29.85 -7.78
C GLU A 91 36.00 -30.57 -7.96
N TRP A 92 35.91 -31.84 -7.56
CA TRP A 92 34.69 -32.63 -7.65
C TRP A 92 33.74 -32.44 -6.46
N ALA A 93 34.16 -31.75 -5.39
CA ALA A 93 33.28 -31.51 -4.25
C ALA A 93 32.23 -30.46 -4.58
N LYS A 94 31.03 -30.60 -4.00
CA LYS A 94 29.95 -29.62 -4.16
C LYS A 94 30.02 -28.46 -3.15
N THR A 95 30.90 -28.55 -2.15
CA THR A 95 30.97 -27.57 -1.06
C THR A 95 32.41 -27.29 -0.70
N VAL A 96 32.70 -26.05 -0.31
CA VAL A 96 34.01 -25.62 0.19
C VAL A 96 34.30 -26.06 1.64
N CYS A 97 33.34 -26.69 2.29
CA CYS A 97 33.41 -27.07 3.70
C CYS A 97 34.42 -28.20 3.93
N GLY A 98 35.46 -27.92 4.72
CA GLY A 98 36.52 -28.87 5.05
C GLY A 98 37.79 -28.73 4.21
N PHE A 99 37.83 -27.79 3.26
CA PHE A 99 39.06 -27.45 2.55
C PHE A 99 40.02 -26.60 3.39
N GLU A 100 41.32 -26.73 3.12
CA GLU A 100 42.33 -25.93 3.77
C GLU A 100 42.18 -24.43 3.42
N PRO A 101 42.37 -23.51 4.38
CA PRO A 101 42.30 -22.07 4.11
C PRO A 101 43.30 -21.67 3.01
N GLY A 102 42.81 -21.04 1.94
CA GLY A 102 43.63 -20.58 0.82
C GLY A 102 43.86 -21.61 -0.30
N SER A 103 43.33 -22.83 -0.18
CA SER A 103 43.39 -23.83 -1.27
C SER A 103 42.37 -23.60 -2.39
N TRP A 104 41.44 -22.65 -2.20
CA TRP A 104 40.35 -22.34 -3.13
C TRP A 104 40.00 -20.85 -3.09
N GLU A 105 39.33 -20.37 -4.15
CA GLU A 105 38.81 -19.01 -4.23
C GLU A 105 37.45 -18.95 -4.93
N TRP A 106 36.64 -17.92 -4.62
CA TRP A 106 35.36 -17.68 -5.28
C TRP A 106 35.56 -17.18 -6.71
N VAL A 107 34.83 -17.77 -7.65
CA VAL A 107 34.71 -17.26 -9.02
C VAL A 107 34.02 -15.89 -8.97
N GLY A 108 34.64 -14.87 -9.57
CA GLY A 108 34.17 -13.47 -9.48
C GLY A 108 34.64 -12.72 -8.22
N GLY A 109 35.40 -13.38 -7.33
CA GLY A 109 36.01 -12.78 -6.16
C GLY A 109 35.04 -12.46 -5.02
N PRO A 110 35.53 -11.83 -3.93
CA PRO A 110 34.73 -11.58 -2.72
C PRO A 110 33.55 -10.62 -2.93
N GLY A 111 33.55 -9.81 -3.99
CA GLY A 111 32.52 -8.82 -4.28
C GLY A 111 31.37 -9.33 -5.14
N SER A 112 31.37 -10.61 -5.53
CA SER A 112 30.32 -11.22 -6.35
C SER A 112 29.01 -11.32 -5.56
N SER A 113 29.05 -11.90 -4.36
CA SER A 113 27.90 -12.04 -3.47
C SER A 113 28.22 -11.69 -2.02
N THR A 114 27.18 -11.46 -1.22
CA THR A 114 27.31 -11.24 0.23
C THR A 114 27.84 -12.50 0.94
N VAL A 115 27.52 -13.68 0.40
CA VAL A 115 28.03 -14.98 0.84
C VAL A 115 29.54 -15.04 0.66
N ALA A 116 30.03 -14.66 -0.53
CA ALA A 116 31.46 -14.61 -0.81
C ALA A 116 32.19 -13.57 0.05
N GLN A 117 31.59 -12.40 0.26
CA GLN A 117 32.22 -11.30 0.99
C GLN A 117 32.43 -11.59 2.48
N TRP A 118 31.43 -12.20 3.12
CA TRP A 118 31.46 -12.47 4.56
C TRP A 118 31.64 -13.94 4.92
N GLY A 119 31.88 -14.81 3.93
CA GLY A 119 32.11 -16.23 4.14
C GLY A 119 30.91 -16.95 4.77
N LEU A 120 29.69 -16.67 4.28
CA LEU A 120 28.44 -17.20 4.84
C LEU A 120 28.16 -18.65 4.39
N VAL A 121 29.15 -19.52 4.56
CA VAL A 121 29.12 -20.92 4.15
C VAL A 121 29.28 -21.85 5.36
N CYS A 122 29.02 -23.14 5.16
CA CYS A 122 29.21 -24.17 6.18
C CYS A 122 28.43 -23.87 7.48
N GLY A 123 29.11 -23.76 8.62
CA GLY A 123 28.48 -23.44 9.91
C GLY A 123 27.77 -22.08 9.95
N GLU A 124 28.10 -21.17 9.04
CA GLU A 124 27.53 -19.82 8.97
C GLU A 124 26.43 -19.68 7.90
N LYS A 125 26.07 -20.76 7.20
CA LYS A 125 25.04 -20.75 6.13
C LYS A 125 23.67 -20.26 6.62
N PHE A 126 23.33 -20.49 7.89
CA PHE A 126 22.06 -20.03 8.47
C PHE A 126 21.91 -18.50 8.45
N LYS A 127 23.02 -17.75 8.41
CA LYS A 127 23.00 -16.27 8.35
C LYS A 127 22.33 -15.75 7.09
N VAL A 128 22.42 -16.46 5.97
CA VAL A 128 21.71 -16.11 4.73
C VAL A 128 20.19 -16.14 4.96
N GLY A 129 19.69 -17.22 5.57
CA GLY A 129 18.28 -17.33 5.94
C GLY A 129 17.85 -16.32 7.00
N LEU A 130 18.73 -15.98 7.94
CA LEU A 130 18.48 -14.96 8.96
C LEU A 130 18.25 -13.57 8.34
N VAL A 131 19.02 -13.20 7.31
CA VAL A 131 18.82 -11.94 6.59
C VAL A 131 17.43 -11.85 5.98
N GLN A 132 17.00 -12.92 5.29
CA GLN A 132 15.66 -12.98 4.70
C GLN A 132 14.57 -12.92 5.77
N ALA A 133 14.72 -13.68 6.87
CA ALA A 133 13.77 -13.67 7.98
C ALA A 133 13.64 -12.27 8.62
N VAL A 134 14.76 -11.58 8.83
CA VAL A 134 14.79 -10.23 9.38
C VAL A 134 14.16 -9.21 8.43
N PHE A 135 14.38 -9.35 7.12
CA PHE A 135 13.72 -8.52 6.12
C PHE A 135 12.19 -8.66 6.19
N PHE A 136 11.65 -9.89 6.15
CA PHE A 136 10.20 -10.12 6.23
C PHE A 136 9.62 -9.77 7.61
N GLY A 137 10.40 -9.94 8.69
CA GLY A 137 10.06 -9.41 10.01
C GLY A 137 9.92 -7.88 9.99
N GLY A 138 10.81 -7.20 9.27
CA GLY A 138 10.70 -5.78 8.96
C GLY A 138 9.42 -5.46 8.20
N CYS A 139 9.08 -6.20 7.14
CA CYS A 139 7.85 -6.00 6.36
C CYS A 139 6.59 -6.07 7.24
N MET A 140 6.52 -7.05 8.16
CA MET A 140 5.40 -7.18 9.08
C MET A 140 5.25 -5.97 10.00
N ILE A 141 6.35 -5.50 10.60
CA ILE A 141 6.35 -4.32 11.46
C ILE A 141 5.98 -3.07 10.64
N GLY A 142 6.53 -2.96 9.42
CA GLY A 142 6.34 -1.85 8.51
C GLY A 142 4.89 -1.71 8.05
N ALA A 143 4.26 -2.82 7.65
CA ALA A 143 2.86 -2.84 7.26
C ALA A 143 1.94 -2.35 8.39
N GLY A 144 2.22 -2.73 9.64
CA GLY A 144 1.46 -2.23 10.80
C GLY A 144 1.64 -0.72 11.04
N ILE A 145 2.90 -0.26 11.08
CA ILE A 145 3.21 1.16 11.35
C ILE A 145 2.68 2.05 10.22
N PHE A 146 3.04 1.76 8.98
CA PHE A 146 2.67 2.59 7.83
C PHE A 146 1.21 2.42 7.44
N GLY A 147 0.58 1.28 7.71
CA GLY A 147 -0.87 1.11 7.57
C GLY A 147 -1.63 2.06 8.48
N HIS A 148 -1.30 2.05 9.78
CA HIS A 148 -1.89 2.98 10.73
C HIS A 148 -1.59 4.44 10.35
N LEU A 149 -0.37 4.74 9.93
CA LEU A 149 0.05 6.10 9.58
C LEU A 149 -0.64 6.62 8.30
N SER A 150 -0.86 5.74 7.32
CA SER A 150 -1.59 6.00 6.07
C SER A 150 -3.05 6.36 6.33
N ASP A 151 -3.71 5.62 7.23
CA ASP A 151 -5.12 5.86 7.54
C ASP A 151 -5.32 7.05 8.48
N SER A 152 -4.40 7.24 9.44
CA SER A 152 -4.45 8.36 10.37
C SER A 152 -3.87 9.63 9.74
N SER A 153 -2.61 9.96 9.98
CA SER A 153 -2.10 11.33 9.82
C SER A 153 -1.59 11.69 8.42
N LEU A 154 -0.95 10.77 7.70
CA LEU A 154 -0.21 11.10 6.47
C LEU A 154 -1.05 11.03 5.19
N GLY A 155 -2.12 10.24 5.19
CA GLY A 155 -2.80 9.87 3.95
C GLY A 155 -2.05 8.79 3.17
N ARG A 156 -2.70 8.26 2.14
CA ARG A 156 -2.22 7.08 1.42
C ARG A 156 -1.05 7.46 0.52
N LYS A 157 -1.16 8.60 -0.18
CA LYS A 157 -0.05 9.18 -0.95
C LYS A 157 1.09 9.62 -0.02
N GLY A 158 0.79 10.26 1.11
CA GLY A 158 1.81 10.71 2.05
C GLY A 158 2.62 9.56 2.64
N ALA A 159 1.95 8.51 3.10
CA ALA A 159 2.62 7.30 3.59
C ALA A 159 3.44 6.62 2.49
N LEU A 160 2.89 6.47 1.28
CA LEU A 160 3.60 5.93 0.12
C LEU A 160 4.88 6.73 -0.20
N THR A 161 4.82 8.06 -0.08
CA THR A 161 5.99 8.94 -0.25
C THR A 161 7.10 8.59 0.72
N VAL A 162 6.77 8.49 2.02
CA VAL A 162 7.74 8.23 3.08
C VAL A 162 8.39 6.87 2.90
N VAL A 163 7.60 5.82 2.65
CA VAL A 163 8.13 4.46 2.49
C VAL A 163 8.96 4.31 1.22
N CYS A 164 8.60 4.95 0.10
CA CYS A 164 9.44 4.93 -1.10
C CYS A 164 10.77 5.66 -0.89
N ILE A 165 10.79 6.79 -0.18
CA ILE A 165 12.03 7.49 0.18
C ILE A 165 12.89 6.62 1.10
N MET A 166 12.31 6.01 2.12
CA MET A 166 13.03 5.09 3.02
C MET A 166 13.62 3.93 2.24
N ASN A 167 12.87 3.32 1.32
CA ASN A 167 13.34 2.20 0.52
C ASN A 167 14.51 2.61 -0.39
N ALA A 168 14.45 3.78 -1.02
CA ALA A 168 15.54 4.32 -1.83
C ALA A 168 16.81 4.58 -0.98
N VAL A 169 16.65 5.23 0.18
CA VAL A 169 17.77 5.57 1.07
C VAL A 169 18.42 4.30 1.63
N PHE A 170 17.64 3.38 2.22
CA PHE A 170 18.19 2.16 2.81
C PHE A 170 18.70 1.17 1.76
N GLY A 171 18.06 1.12 0.59
CA GLY A 171 18.56 0.39 -0.58
C GLY A 171 19.97 0.84 -0.96
N CYS A 172 20.19 2.15 -1.13
CA CYS A 172 21.51 2.70 -1.42
C CYS A 172 22.50 2.49 -0.27
N LEU A 173 22.10 2.74 0.99
CA LEU A 173 22.99 2.56 2.14
C LEU A 173 23.46 1.10 2.30
N THR A 174 22.66 0.12 1.87
CA THR A 174 23.02 -1.31 1.93
C THR A 174 24.32 -1.61 1.17
N THR A 175 24.56 -0.89 0.08
CA THR A 175 25.77 -1.02 -0.75
C THR A 175 27.03 -0.62 0.02
N LEU A 176 26.89 0.31 0.97
CA LEU A 176 27.96 0.86 1.80
C LEU A 176 28.19 0.03 3.07
N SER A 177 27.48 -1.09 3.25
CA SER A 177 27.65 -1.93 4.44
C SER A 177 29.09 -2.49 4.51
N PRO A 178 29.83 -2.21 5.60
CA PRO A 178 31.20 -2.70 5.75
C PRO A 178 31.24 -4.09 6.39
N ASN A 179 30.19 -4.49 7.11
CA ASN A 179 30.09 -5.78 7.79
C ASN A 179 28.66 -6.34 7.73
N TYR A 180 28.55 -7.63 8.03
CA TYR A 180 27.30 -8.39 8.01
C TYR A 180 26.20 -7.81 8.92
N TRP A 181 26.55 -7.28 10.10
CA TRP A 181 25.54 -6.78 11.05
C TRP A 181 24.90 -5.47 10.58
N ILE A 182 25.67 -4.58 9.96
CA ILE A 182 25.15 -3.37 9.33
C ILE A 182 24.29 -3.74 8.11
N TYR A 183 24.69 -4.74 7.32
CA TYR A 183 23.86 -5.29 6.25
C TYR A 183 22.51 -5.79 6.78
N LEU A 184 22.54 -6.62 7.83
CA LEU A 184 21.33 -7.16 8.47
C LEU A 184 20.38 -6.05 8.97
N LEU A 185 20.92 -5.02 9.62
CA LEU A 185 20.14 -3.87 10.08
C LEU A 185 19.52 -3.10 8.90
N LEU A 186 20.29 -2.84 7.85
CA LEU A 186 19.77 -2.12 6.68
C LEU A 186 18.73 -2.95 5.92
N ARG A 187 18.84 -4.28 5.92
CA ARG A 187 17.82 -5.19 5.38
C ARG A 187 16.53 -5.16 6.21
N LEU A 188 16.62 -5.11 7.54
CA LEU A 188 15.45 -4.88 8.41
C LEU A 188 14.73 -3.58 8.05
N LEU A 189 15.48 -2.48 7.92
CA LEU A 189 14.93 -1.16 7.60
C LEU A 189 14.34 -1.08 6.19
N THR A 190 14.97 -1.76 5.22
CA THR A 190 14.43 -1.91 3.86
C THR A 190 13.13 -2.71 3.87
N GLY A 191 13.08 -3.80 4.65
CA GLY A 191 11.86 -4.58 4.87
C GLY A 191 10.74 -3.74 5.48
N LEU A 192 11.05 -2.92 6.49
CA LEU A 192 10.10 -1.97 7.09
C LEU A 192 9.45 -1.05 6.05
N SER A 193 10.25 -0.53 5.10
CA SER A 193 9.71 0.27 3.99
C SER A 193 8.94 -0.55 2.96
N ALA A 194 9.39 -1.77 2.64
CA ALA A 194 8.74 -2.63 1.65
C ALA A 194 7.30 -2.97 2.07
N GLY A 195 7.10 -3.46 3.31
CA GLY A 195 5.77 -3.81 3.81
C GLY A 195 4.77 -2.64 3.83
N GLY A 196 5.25 -1.42 4.07
CA GLY A 196 4.42 -0.22 3.95
C GLY A 196 4.10 0.19 2.51
N THR A 197 5.04 -0.05 1.57
CA THR A 197 4.89 0.30 0.15
C THR A 197 3.75 -0.49 -0.50
N GLY A 198 3.74 -1.82 -0.35
CA GLY A 198 2.71 -2.68 -0.94
C GLY A 198 1.32 -2.35 -0.42
N LEU A 199 1.19 -2.15 0.89
CA LEU A 199 -0.06 -1.77 1.53
C LEU A 199 -0.59 -0.42 1.02
N CYS A 200 0.24 0.64 1.08
CA CYS A 200 -0.20 1.98 0.70
C CYS A 200 -0.50 2.08 -0.79
N SER A 201 0.31 1.43 -1.63
CA SER A 201 0.12 1.39 -3.08
C SER A 201 -1.17 0.64 -3.45
N PHE A 202 -1.42 -0.53 -2.86
CA PHE A 202 -2.63 -1.31 -3.13
C PHE A 202 -3.92 -0.53 -2.79
N VAL A 203 -3.95 0.10 -1.60
CA VAL A 203 -5.11 0.88 -1.18
C VAL A 203 -5.30 2.08 -2.10
N LEU A 204 -4.24 2.85 -2.36
CA LEU A 204 -4.32 4.04 -3.20
C LEU A 204 -4.72 3.72 -4.66
N ALA A 205 -4.31 2.56 -5.19
CA ALA A 205 -4.68 2.12 -6.53
C ALA A 205 -6.16 1.72 -6.65
N THR A 206 -6.79 1.26 -5.56
CA THR A 206 -8.13 0.67 -5.58
C THR A 206 -9.23 1.60 -5.07
N GLU A 207 -8.91 2.57 -4.21
CA GLU A 207 -9.89 3.50 -3.64
C GLU A 207 -10.61 4.39 -4.68
N PRO A 208 -9.97 4.84 -5.78
CA PRO A 208 -10.65 5.59 -6.86
C PRO A 208 -11.46 4.70 -7.83
N VAL A 209 -11.38 3.38 -7.70
CA VAL A 209 -12.04 2.42 -8.59
C VAL A 209 -13.42 2.05 -8.03
N GLY A 210 -14.42 2.03 -8.92
CA GLY A 210 -15.79 1.67 -8.57
C GLY A 210 -15.93 0.21 -8.10
N PRO A 211 -16.99 -0.12 -7.34
CA PRO A 211 -17.14 -1.41 -6.66
C PRO A 211 -16.99 -2.63 -7.56
N ARG A 212 -17.54 -2.58 -8.78
CA ARG A 212 -17.56 -3.72 -9.72
C ARG A 212 -16.18 -4.10 -10.24
N ASN A 213 -15.30 -3.11 -10.47
CA ASN A 213 -13.97 -3.34 -11.04
C ASN A 213 -12.85 -3.35 -9.98
N ARG A 214 -13.17 -3.02 -8.73
CA ARG A 214 -12.20 -2.90 -7.63
C ARG A 214 -11.42 -4.20 -7.39
N GLY A 215 -12.11 -5.35 -7.42
CA GLY A 215 -11.46 -6.65 -7.24
C GLY A 215 -10.43 -6.94 -8.34
N VAL A 216 -10.81 -6.74 -9.61
CA VAL A 216 -9.93 -6.96 -10.77
C VAL A 216 -8.74 -5.99 -10.74
N ALA A 217 -8.97 -4.70 -10.44
CA ALA A 217 -7.90 -3.73 -10.29
C ALA A 217 -6.95 -4.14 -9.16
N GLY A 218 -7.48 -4.53 -7.99
CA GLY A 218 -6.68 -5.03 -6.87
C GLY A 218 -5.80 -6.21 -7.27
N MET A 219 -6.37 -7.24 -7.90
CA MET A 219 -5.60 -8.40 -8.37
C MET A 219 -4.55 -8.03 -9.42
N SER A 220 -4.84 -7.04 -10.26
CA SER A 220 -3.93 -6.60 -11.32
C SER A 220 -2.66 -5.92 -10.78
N THR A 221 -2.70 -5.36 -9.57
CA THR A 221 -1.50 -4.76 -8.94
C THR A 221 -0.37 -5.78 -8.77
N PHE A 222 -0.71 -7.04 -8.51
CA PHE A 222 0.28 -8.09 -8.36
C PHE A 222 1.03 -8.41 -9.65
N TYR A 223 0.50 -8.09 -10.84
CA TYR A 223 1.27 -8.23 -12.09
C TYR A 223 2.47 -7.29 -12.12
N PHE A 224 2.35 -6.09 -11.52
CA PHE A 224 3.46 -5.17 -11.41
C PHE A 224 4.57 -5.73 -10.53
N PHE A 225 4.23 -6.39 -9.41
CA PHE A 225 5.21 -7.10 -8.58
C PHE A 225 6.01 -8.13 -9.38
N SER A 226 5.32 -9.00 -10.12
CA SER A 226 5.94 -10.02 -10.96
C SER A 226 6.80 -9.39 -12.07
N SER A 227 6.36 -8.28 -12.67
CA SER A 227 7.16 -7.54 -13.65
C SER A 227 8.43 -6.93 -13.04
N GLY A 228 8.37 -6.50 -11.77
CA GLY A 228 9.51 -6.01 -11.02
C GLY A 228 10.55 -7.10 -10.78
N ILE A 229 10.10 -8.32 -10.45
CA ILE A 229 10.97 -9.48 -10.31
C ILE A 229 11.61 -9.87 -11.66
N ALA A 230 10.83 -9.87 -12.74
CA ALA A 230 11.37 -10.14 -14.08
C ALA A 230 12.43 -9.10 -14.49
N LEU A 231 12.17 -7.82 -14.19
CA LEU A 231 13.14 -6.75 -14.40
C LEU A 231 14.40 -6.96 -13.55
N LEU A 232 14.26 -7.38 -12.29
CA LEU A 232 15.38 -7.70 -11.42
C LEU A 232 16.27 -8.78 -12.02
N SER A 233 15.70 -9.85 -12.59
CA SER A 233 16.48 -10.92 -13.24
C SER A 233 17.32 -10.37 -14.39
N GLY A 234 16.78 -9.45 -15.19
CA GLY A 234 17.53 -8.74 -16.23
C GLY A 234 18.65 -7.87 -15.67
N ILE A 235 18.41 -7.16 -14.57
CA ILE A 235 19.44 -6.34 -13.90
C ILE A 235 20.55 -7.24 -13.33
N ALA A 236 20.20 -8.35 -12.68
CA ALA A 236 21.16 -9.30 -12.12
C ALA A 236 22.05 -9.94 -13.19
N TYR A 237 21.52 -10.17 -14.40
CA TYR A 237 22.31 -10.64 -15.54
C TYR A 237 23.37 -9.63 -16.00
N LEU A 238 23.10 -8.32 -15.86
CA LEU A 238 24.03 -7.26 -16.26
C LEU A 238 25.04 -6.93 -15.15
N PHE A 239 24.66 -7.06 -13.88
CA PHE A 239 25.48 -6.66 -12.74
C PHE A 239 25.83 -7.84 -11.83
N HIS A 240 27.05 -8.35 -11.96
CA HIS A 240 27.54 -9.51 -11.20
C HIS A 240 28.04 -9.20 -9.78
N SER A 241 28.14 -7.93 -9.38
CA SER A 241 28.50 -7.57 -8.01
C SER A 241 27.26 -7.21 -7.21
N TRP A 242 27.10 -7.81 -6.02
CA TRP A 242 25.97 -7.52 -5.13
C TRP A 242 25.81 -6.02 -4.83
N ARG A 243 26.91 -5.26 -4.70
CA ARG A 243 26.83 -3.80 -4.49
C ARG A 243 26.26 -3.08 -5.70
N ALA A 244 26.73 -3.41 -6.90
CA ALA A 244 26.24 -2.82 -8.14
C ALA A 244 24.75 -3.18 -8.35
N LEU A 245 24.37 -4.42 -8.02
CA LEU A 245 23.00 -4.89 -8.08
C LEU A 245 22.05 -4.06 -7.20
N TYR A 246 22.44 -3.78 -5.94
CA TYR A 246 21.64 -2.93 -5.04
C TYR A 246 21.54 -1.47 -5.51
N ILE A 247 22.59 -0.91 -6.12
CA ILE A 247 22.54 0.42 -6.72
C ILE A 247 21.54 0.42 -7.88
N ALA A 248 21.71 -0.53 -8.80
CA ALA A 248 20.87 -0.66 -9.99
C ALA A 248 19.40 -0.92 -9.65
N SER A 249 19.11 -1.72 -8.61
CA SER A 249 17.75 -1.99 -8.15
C SER A 249 17.12 -0.79 -7.43
N SER A 250 17.92 0.05 -6.77
CA SER A 250 17.43 1.22 -6.02
C SER A 250 17.18 2.45 -6.90
N LEU A 251 17.84 2.54 -8.07
CA LEU A 251 17.70 3.67 -8.98
C LEU A 251 16.25 3.86 -9.49
N PRO A 252 15.52 2.81 -9.91
CA PRO A 252 14.11 2.93 -10.25
C PRO A 252 13.24 3.52 -9.12
N ALA A 253 13.55 3.22 -7.85
CA ALA A 253 12.80 3.76 -6.72
C ALA A 253 13.02 5.27 -6.54
N ILE A 254 14.25 5.74 -6.75
CA ILE A 254 14.56 7.18 -6.74
C ILE A 254 13.81 7.90 -7.87
N LEU A 255 13.84 7.33 -9.08
CA LEU A 255 13.14 7.90 -10.24
C LEU A 255 11.63 7.96 -10.01
N PHE A 256 11.04 6.96 -9.37
CA PHE A 256 9.62 6.95 -9.05
C PHE A 256 9.22 8.09 -8.10
N VAL A 257 9.99 8.31 -7.03
CA VAL A 257 9.73 9.39 -6.07
C VAL A 257 9.77 10.75 -6.75
N VAL A 258 10.74 10.98 -7.65
CA VAL A 258 10.94 12.27 -8.30
C VAL A 258 10.01 12.49 -9.50
N LEU A 259 9.79 11.46 -10.34
CA LEU A 259 9.14 11.60 -11.64
C LEU A 259 7.69 11.12 -11.67
N VAL A 260 7.29 10.18 -10.81
CA VAL A 260 5.96 9.53 -10.88
C VAL A 260 5.06 10.04 -9.77
N LEU A 261 5.56 10.05 -8.54
CA LEU A 261 4.83 10.39 -7.33
C LEU A 261 4.15 11.78 -7.35
N PRO A 262 4.73 12.84 -7.95
CA PRO A 262 4.07 14.14 -8.05
C PRO A 262 2.73 14.10 -8.81
N PHE A 263 2.60 13.17 -9.77
CA PHE A 263 1.40 13.01 -10.60
C PHE A 263 0.33 12.14 -9.95
N VAL A 264 0.64 11.47 -8.83
CA VAL A 264 -0.32 10.66 -8.07
C VAL A 264 -1.23 11.59 -7.26
N SER A 265 -2.54 11.36 -7.32
CA SER A 265 -3.51 12.07 -6.48
C SER A 265 -3.71 11.33 -5.15
N GLU A 266 -4.15 12.03 -4.12
CA GLU A 266 -4.53 11.39 -2.86
C GLU A 266 -5.94 10.80 -2.97
N SER A 267 -6.24 9.85 -2.09
CA SER A 267 -7.53 9.15 -2.06
C SER A 267 -8.72 10.07 -1.72
N PRO A 268 -9.82 10.01 -2.50
CA PRO A 268 -11.04 10.74 -2.17
C PRO A 268 -11.68 10.21 -0.88
N ARG A 269 -11.52 8.90 -0.58
CA ARG A 269 -12.03 8.27 0.66
C ARG A 269 -11.31 8.80 1.88
N TRP A 270 -9.98 8.93 1.80
CA TRP A 270 -9.20 9.49 2.90
C TRP A 270 -9.65 10.91 3.23
N TYR A 271 -9.74 11.77 2.22
CA TYR A 271 -10.17 13.15 2.42
C TYR A 271 -11.56 13.23 3.06
N LEU A 272 -12.50 12.40 2.61
CA LEU A 272 -13.85 12.37 3.17
C LEU A 272 -13.87 11.95 4.65
N ILE A 273 -13.16 10.88 5.01
CA ILE A 273 -13.06 10.39 6.40
C ILE A 273 -12.38 11.42 7.33
N ARG A 274 -11.45 12.22 6.80
CA ARG A 274 -10.76 13.28 7.54
C ARG A 274 -11.55 14.60 7.57
N GLY A 275 -12.82 14.62 7.13
CA GLY A 275 -13.68 15.80 7.11
C GLY A 275 -13.31 16.82 6.02
N ARG A 276 -12.36 16.51 5.13
CA ARG A 276 -11.89 17.38 4.05
C ARG A 276 -12.74 17.20 2.79
N VAL A 277 -14.03 17.49 2.90
CA VAL A 277 -15.02 17.24 1.85
C VAL A 277 -14.72 18.03 0.57
N SER A 278 -14.22 19.25 0.70
CA SER A 278 -13.84 20.10 -0.45
C SER A 278 -12.70 19.49 -1.28
N GLU A 279 -11.68 18.94 -0.62
CA GLU A 279 -10.57 18.24 -1.30
C GLU A 279 -11.05 16.92 -1.92
N ALA A 280 -11.90 16.17 -1.22
CA ALA A 280 -12.51 14.96 -1.78
C ALA A 280 -13.29 15.29 -3.07
N MET A 281 -14.11 16.35 -3.07
CA MET A 281 -14.84 16.81 -4.25
C MET A 281 -13.91 17.26 -5.39
N LYS A 282 -12.78 17.91 -5.10
CA LYS A 282 -11.77 18.29 -6.11
C LYS A 282 -11.18 17.06 -6.81
N VAL A 283 -10.82 16.03 -6.04
CA VAL A 283 -10.32 14.77 -6.60
C VAL A 283 -11.39 14.13 -7.47
N MET A 284 -12.62 14.03 -6.98
CA MET A 284 -13.71 13.43 -7.75
C MET A 284 -14.07 14.20 -9.01
N ASN A 285 -14.03 15.53 -8.98
CA ASN A 285 -14.21 16.35 -10.18
C ASN A 285 -13.09 16.10 -11.19
N SER A 286 -11.86 15.89 -10.72
CA SER A 286 -10.73 15.50 -11.58
C SER A 286 -10.94 14.12 -12.22
N ILE A 287 -11.50 13.17 -11.47
CA ILE A 287 -11.89 11.84 -12.00
C ILE A 287 -12.96 12.00 -13.07
N ALA A 288 -14.05 12.72 -12.78
CA ALA A 288 -15.15 12.95 -13.71
C ALA A 288 -14.65 13.60 -15.00
N LYS A 289 -13.91 14.71 -14.89
CA LYS A 289 -13.33 15.43 -16.05
C LYS A 289 -12.38 14.55 -16.86
N GLY A 290 -11.52 13.79 -16.18
CA GLY A 290 -10.58 12.87 -16.85
C GLY A 290 -11.27 11.71 -17.59
N ASN A 291 -12.52 11.42 -17.23
CA ASN A 291 -13.36 10.45 -17.91
C ASN A 291 -14.36 11.09 -18.90
N GLY A 292 -14.26 12.39 -19.16
CA GLY A 292 -15.16 13.11 -20.05
C GLY A 292 -16.57 13.35 -19.48
N LYS A 293 -16.73 13.29 -18.15
CA LYS A 293 -17.98 13.53 -17.42
C LYS A 293 -17.90 14.81 -16.58
N HIS A 294 -19.04 15.27 -16.07
CA HIS A 294 -19.12 16.44 -15.21
C HIS A 294 -19.95 16.14 -13.97
N LEU A 295 -19.51 16.64 -12.80
CA LEU A 295 -20.27 16.55 -11.57
C LEU A 295 -21.27 17.72 -11.50
N PRO A 296 -22.56 17.50 -11.23
CA PRO A 296 -23.50 18.60 -11.06
C PRO A 296 -23.22 19.36 -9.75
N ASP A 297 -23.50 20.68 -9.76
CA ASP A 297 -23.11 21.60 -8.68
C ASP A 297 -23.88 21.39 -7.36
N ASN A 298 -24.97 20.63 -7.39
CA ASN A 298 -25.83 20.34 -6.25
C ASN A 298 -25.51 19.00 -5.56
N ILE A 299 -24.40 18.32 -5.89
CA ILE A 299 -24.00 17.06 -5.24
C ILE A 299 -22.87 17.29 -4.25
N ILE A 300 -22.99 16.68 -3.07
CA ILE A 300 -21.95 16.70 -2.03
C ILE A 300 -21.66 15.25 -1.58
N LEU A 301 -20.39 14.94 -1.37
CA LEU A 301 -20.00 13.67 -0.78
C LEU A 301 -20.34 13.62 0.71
N ALA A 302 -20.92 12.50 1.14
CA ALA A 302 -21.17 12.19 2.55
C ALA A 302 -20.76 10.75 2.87
N LEU A 303 -20.53 10.47 4.16
CA LEU A 303 -20.26 9.13 4.65
C LEU A 303 -21.52 8.25 4.60
N ASP A 304 -21.35 6.94 4.49
CA ASP A 304 -22.45 5.97 4.37
C ASP A 304 -23.48 6.10 5.50
N ASP A 305 -23.01 6.28 6.75
CA ASP A 305 -23.87 6.47 7.92
C ASP A 305 -24.72 7.75 7.82
N GLU A 306 -24.19 8.81 7.18
CA GLU A 306 -24.90 10.07 7.01
C GLU A 306 -25.96 9.98 5.93
N VAL A 307 -25.66 9.30 4.82
CA VAL A 307 -26.63 9.03 3.75
C VAL A 307 -27.78 8.16 4.27
N ASN A 308 -27.47 7.13 5.06
CA ASN A 308 -28.48 6.25 5.66
C ASN A 308 -29.34 6.99 6.70
N ASN A 309 -28.73 7.81 7.58
CA ASN A 309 -29.47 8.55 8.60
C ASN A 309 -30.36 9.65 8.01
N ASP A 310 -29.92 10.35 6.96
CA ASP A 310 -30.73 11.38 6.28
C ASP A 310 -31.95 10.77 5.57
N SER A 311 -31.76 9.57 5.00
CA SER A 311 -32.85 8.76 4.43
C SER A 311 -33.90 8.35 5.47
N THR A 312 -33.52 8.30 6.75
CA THR A 312 -34.39 7.82 7.84
C THR A 312 -35.02 8.97 8.65
N ASN A 313 -34.33 10.12 8.79
CA ASN A 313 -34.74 11.19 9.71
C ASN A 313 -34.90 12.59 9.08
N GLY A 314 -34.59 12.80 7.79
CA GLY A 314 -34.80 14.08 7.10
C GLY A 314 -34.13 15.29 7.77
N THR A 315 -33.03 15.06 8.49
CA THR A 315 -32.38 16.08 9.32
C THR A 315 -31.42 16.93 8.48
N GLN A 316 -31.78 18.21 8.31
CA GLN A 316 -30.93 19.24 7.72
C GLN A 316 -29.56 19.27 8.41
N THR A 317 -28.53 18.86 7.69
CA THR A 317 -27.12 19.04 8.12
C THR A 317 -26.52 20.15 7.29
N ASN A 318 -26.11 21.24 7.94
CA ASN A 318 -25.55 22.40 7.25
C ASN A 318 -24.14 22.10 6.70
N LYS A 319 -23.79 22.71 5.57
CA LYS A 319 -22.48 22.55 4.89
C LYS A 319 -21.29 22.89 5.82
N GLU A 320 -21.47 23.84 6.74
CA GLU A 320 -20.49 24.24 7.76
C GLU A 320 -20.29 23.18 8.87
N GLU A 321 -21.31 22.35 9.14
CA GLU A 321 -21.23 21.25 10.10
C GLU A 321 -20.44 20.05 9.53
N LEU A 322 -20.39 19.92 8.21
CA LEU A 322 -19.65 18.89 7.49
C LEU A 322 -18.14 19.17 7.45
N GLU A 323 -17.75 20.45 7.31
CA GLU A 323 -16.34 20.88 7.26
C GLU A 323 -15.67 20.88 8.66
N THR A 324 -16.46 20.82 9.73
CA THR A 324 -15.98 20.87 11.13
C THR A 324 -16.02 19.49 11.82
N LYS A 325 -16.10 18.39 11.07
CA LYS A 325 -16.11 17.04 11.66
C LYS A 325 -14.72 16.61 12.11
N GLN A 326 -14.62 16.25 13.39
CA GLN A 326 -13.43 15.60 13.94
C GLN A 326 -13.15 14.31 13.15
N ALA A 327 -11.89 14.10 12.77
CA ALA A 327 -11.48 12.93 12.01
C ALA A 327 -11.87 11.64 12.74
N ILE A 328 -12.65 10.78 12.08
CA ILE A 328 -13.04 9.49 12.64
C ILE A 328 -11.78 8.61 12.64
N THR A 329 -11.19 8.45 13.83
CA THR A 329 -10.10 7.48 14.02
C THR A 329 -10.75 6.18 14.45
N GLY A 330 -11.06 5.31 13.49
CA GLY A 330 -11.58 3.97 13.80
C GLY A 330 -10.55 3.20 14.62
N SER A 331 -10.99 2.52 15.68
CA SER A 331 -10.10 1.69 16.49
C SER A 331 -9.92 0.32 15.83
N LEU A 332 -8.70 -0.22 15.80
CA LEU A 332 -8.43 -1.60 15.38
C LEU A 332 -9.25 -2.63 16.19
N ILE A 333 -9.65 -2.24 17.40
CA ILE A 333 -10.46 -3.06 18.30
C ILE A 333 -11.88 -3.22 17.76
N ASP A 334 -12.42 -2.23 17.03
CA ASP A 334 -13.78 -2.28 16.49
C ASP A 334 -13.92 -3.35 15.38
N VAL A 335 -12.84 -3.57 14.62
CA VAL A 335 -12.75 -4.61 13.59
C VAL A 335 -12.86 -6.01 14.20
N ILE A 336 -12.22 -6.22 15.35
CA ILE A 336 -12.23 -7.52 16.07
C ILE A 336 -13.54 -7.73 16.83
N ARG A 337 -14.20 -6.63 17.23
CA ARG A 337 -15.45 -6.66 18.00
C ARG A 337 -16.64 -7.17 17.16
N SER A 338 -16.67 -6.87 15.87
CA SER A 338 -17.71 -7.37 14.96
C SER A 338 -17.50 -8.86 14.63
N PRO A 339 -18.46 -9.76 14.91
CA PRO A 339 -18.29 -11.19 14.66
C PRO A 339 -18.14 -11.52 13.17
N VAL A 340 -18.79 -10.75 12.28
CA VAL A 340 -18.70 -10.95 10.83
C VAL A 340 -17.33 -10.53 10.31
N THR A 341 -16.86 -9.34 10.72
CA THR A 341 -15.56 -8.82 10.30
C THR A 341 -14.43 -9.69 10.84
N ARG A 342 -14.56 -10.19 12.07
CA ARG A 342 -13.61 -11.12 12.68
C ARG A 342 -13.48 -12.42 11.89
N ILE A 343 -14.59 -13.07 11.52
CA ILE A 343 -14.55 -14.31 10.73
C ILE A 343 -13.89 -14.06 9.36
N ARG A 344 -14.25 -12.97 8.68
CA ARG A 344 -13.65 -12.58 7.40
C ARG A 344 -12.15 -12.33 7.52
N LEU A 345 -11.72 -11.64 8.58
CA LEU A 345 -10.31 -11.37 8.86
C LEU A 345 -9.54 -12.67 9.10
N PHE A 346 -10.05 -13.57 9.95
CA PHE A 346 -9.39 -14.86 10.20
C PHE A 346 -9.27 -15.70 8.93
N LEU A 347 -10.34 -15.77 8.12
CA LEU A 347 -10.35 -16.51 6.87
C LEU A 347 -9.36 -15.90 5.86
N ALA A 348 -9.30 -14.57 5.76
CA ALA A 348 -8.34 -13.88 4.89
C ALA A 348 -6.89 -14.11 5.34
N VAL A 349 -6.60 -14.01 6.64
CA VAL A 349 -5.26 -14.28 7.19
C VAL A 349 -4.86 -15.74 6.95
N PHE A 350 -5.78 -16.68 7.16
CA PHE A 350 -5.54 -18.11 6.93
C PHE A 350 -5.22 -18.38 5.47
N ILE A 351 -6.08 -17.94 4.53
CA ILE A 351 -5.85 -18.13 3.08
C ILE A 351 -4.51 -17.49 2.66
N ASN A 352 -4.26 -16.26 3.11
CA ASN A 352 -3.03 -15.55 2.78
C ASN A 352 -1.78 -16.26 3.33
N PHE A 353 -1.86 -16.88 4.51
CA PHE A 353 -0.77 -17.65 5.09
C PHE A 353 -0.39 -18.85 4.22
N PHE A 354 -1.37 -19.64 3.77
CA PHE A 354 -1.10 -20.79 2.89
C PHE A 354 -0.56 -20.36 1.54
N PHE A 355 -1.16 -19.34 0.93
CA PHE A 355 -0.71 -18.82 -0.36
C PHE A 355 0.71 -18.24 -0.29
N ALA A 356 1.01 -17.44 0.74
CA ALA A 356 2.34 -16.89 0.96
C ALA A 356 3.39 -17.98 1.21
N THR A 357 3.05 -19.01 1.99
CA THR A 357 3.96 -20.14 2.24
C THR A 357 4.34 -20.86 0.96
N VAL A 358 3.37 -21.12 0.07
CA VAL A 358 3.63 -21.75 -1.23
C VAL A 358 4.44 -20.82 -2.13
N TYR A 359 4.02 -19.56 -2.29
CA TYR A 359 4.67 -18.61 -3.19
C TYR A 359 6.11 -18.29 -2.79
N TYR A 360 6.33 -17.85 -1.54
CA TYR A 360 7.66 -17.50 -1.06
C TYR A 360 8.51 -18.74 -0.79
N GLY A 361 7.90 -19.86 -0.38
CA GLY A 361 8.60 -21.13 -0.22
C GLY A 361 9.21 -21.61 -1.54
N LEU A 362 8.47 -21.54 -2.65
CA LEU A 362 8.99 -21.87 -3.98
C LEU A 362 10.00 -20.82 -4.47
N SER A 363 9.68 -19.53 -4.34
CA SER A 363 10.52 -18.44 -4.87
C SER A 363 11.87 -18.33 -4.17
N LEU A 364 11.90 -18.43 -2.83
CA LEU A 364 13.15 -18.32 -2.06
C LEU A 364 13.99 -19.61 -2.14
N ASN A 365 13.34 -20.76 -2.33
CA ASN A 365 14.02 -22.04 -2.52
C ASN A 365 14.39 -22.31 -3.98
N ALA A 366 14.14 -21.36 -4.89
CA ALA A 366 14.46 -21.50 -6.31
C ALA A 366 15.95 -21.77 -6.57
N VAL A 367 16.84 -21.28 -5.69
CA VAL A 367 18.29 -21.52 -5.73
C VAL A 367 18.65 -23.00 -5.53
N ASN A 368 17.79 -23.78 -4.87
CA ASN A 368 18.01 -25.21 -4.63
C ASN A 368 17.37 -26.11 -5.71
N LEU A 369 16.68 -25.54 -6.71
CA LEU A 369 16.23 -26.27 -7.89
C LEU A 369 17.40 -26.30 -8.89
N ASP A 370 17.79 -27.49 -9.34
CA ASP A 370 18.95 -27.77 -10.20
C ASP A 370 18.76 -27.26 -11.66
N THR A 371 18.17 -26.08 -11.84
CA THR A 371 17.81 -25.44 -13.12
C THR A 371 18.25 -23.97 -13.13
N ASN A 372 18.39 -23.38 -14.32
CA ASN A 372 18.90 -22.01 -14.46
C ASN A 372 18.00 -21.00 -13.73
N LEU A 373 18.54 -20.35 -12.69
CA LEU A 373 17.83 -19.39 -11.82
C LEU A 373 17.06 -18.33 -12.59
N TYR A 374 17.65 -17.79 -13.66
CA TYR A 374 17.03 -16.74 -14.48
C TYR A 374 15.79 -17.25 -15.21
N LEU A 375 15.83 -18.49 -15.71
CA LEU A 375 14.68 -19.12 -16.37
C LEU A 375 13.59 -19.51 -15.37
N ILE A 376 13.96 -20.04 -14.20
CA ILE A 376 13.00 -20.38 -13.14
C ILE A 376 12.23 -19.14 -12.70
N PHE A 377 12.90 -18.02 -12.47
CA PHE A 377 12.22 -16.80 -12.03
C PHE A 377 11.26 -16.25 -13.08
N VAL A 378 11.63 -16.32 -14.36
CA VAL A 378 10.72 -15.95 -15.46
C VAL A 378 9.55 -16.92 -15.56
N SER A 379 9.80 -18.24 -15.51
CA SER A 379 8.77 -19.28 -15.67
C SER A 379 7.83 -19.39 -14.47
N ILE A 380 8.33 -19.41 -13.22
CA ILE A 380 7.48 -19.49 -12.02
C ILE A 380 6.59 -18.25 -11.91
N ASN A 381 7.12 -17.05 -12.18
CA ASN A 381 6.29 -15.84 -12.12
C ASN A 381 5.32 -15.74 -13.31
N ALA A 382 5.57 -16.44 -14.43
CA ALA A 382 4.64 -16.56 -15.55
C ALA A 382 3.56 -17.63 -15.31
N GLU A 383 3.89 -18.75 -14.64
CA GLU A 383 2.99 -19.90 -14.46
C GLU A 383 2.09 -19.77 -13.22
N VAL A 384 2.60 -19.27 -12.08
CA VAL A 384 1.84 -19.23 -10.81
C VAL A 384 0.65 -18.27 -10.83
N LYS A 385 0.56 -17.35 -11.80
CA LYS A 385 -0.61 -16.45 -11.96
C LYS A 385 -1.54 -16.77 -13.13
N CYS A 386 -1.15 -17.67 -14.03
CA CYS A 386 -2.02 -18.11 -15.13
C CYS A 386 -3.08 -19.14 -14.68
N GLN A 387 -3.00 -19.65 -13.45
CA GLN A 387 -3.85 -20.74 -12.96
C GLN A 387 -5.06 -20.30 -12.13
N ASP A 388 -5.22 -18.98 -11.90
CA ASP A 388 -6.33 -18.39 -11.12
C ASP A 388 -7.29 -17.51 -11.98
N ILE A 389 -7.45 -17.82 -13.27
CA ILE A 389 -8.49 -17.22 -14.13
C ILE A 389 -9.62 -18.22 -14.38
#